data_AF-A0A8T4Q798-F1
#
_entry.id   AF-A0A8T4Q798-F1
#
_cell.length_a   1.000
_cell.length_b   1.000
_cell.length_c   1.000
_cell.angle_alpha   90.00
_cell.angle_beta   90.00
_cell.angle_gamma   90.00
#
_symmetry.space_group_name_H-M   'P 1'
#
loop_
_entity.id
_entity.type
_entity.pdbx_description
1 polymer ?
#
loop_
_entity_poly.entity_id
_entity_poly.type
_entity_poly.pdbx_seq_one_letter_code
_entity_poly.pdbx_strand_id
1 'polypeptide(L)' 'MKKAFRVKGTHCRACKALIEDVCGDIPGVKRCTVDFGTGNMVVEYEGKPDWNALKKEIESLGKYTVEEA' A
#
# COMPACT_ATOMS: atom_id res chain seq x y z
N MET A 1 -10.63 -8.16 7.11
CA MET A 1 -9.29 -8.59 7.58
C MET A 1 -8.35 -7.42 7.45
N LYS A 2 -7.24 -7.36 8.21
CA LYS A 2 -6.24 -6.31 8.07
C LYS A 2 -4.85 -6.92 7.99
N LYS A 3 -3.99 -6.38 7.13
CA LYS A 3 -2.61 -6.84 6.95
C LYS A 3 -1.69 -5.64 6.91
N ALA A 4 -0.57 -5.76 7.60
CA ALA A 4 0.45 -4.74 7.64
C ALA A 4 1.54 -5.04 6.61
N PHE A 5 2.06 -4.00 5.99
CA PHE A 5 3.13 -4.00 5.03
C PHE A 5 4.12 -2.91 5.39
N ARG A 6 5.37 -3.08 4.98
CA ARG A 6 6.43 -2.11 5.17
C ARG A 6 6.80 -1.54 3.81
N VAL A 7 6.61 -0.23 3.66
CA VAL A 7 6.92 0.47 2.41
C VAL A 7 8.25 1.18 2.58
N LYS A 8 9.24 0.77 1.78
CA LYS A 8 10.53 1.45 1.67
C LYS A 8 10.52 2.41 0.48
N GLY A 9 11.11 3.60 0.67
CA GLY A 9 11.23 4.62 -0.37
C GLY A 9 10.24 5.78 -0.26
N THR A 10 9.35 5.78 0.74
CA THR A 10 8.33 6.82 0.92
C THR A 10 8.93 8.08 1.54
N HIS A 11 9.42 9.01 0.71
CA HIS A 11 10.03 10.27 1.16
C HIS A 11 9.10 11.51 1.08
N CYS A 12 7.84 11.39 0.65
CA CYS A 12 7.00 12.57 0.46
C CYS A 12 5.51 12.35 0.83
N ARG A 13 4.88 13.39 1.41
CA ARG A 13 3.43 13.45 1.71
C ARG A 13 2.54 13.29 0.48
N ALA A 14 3.03 13.60 -0.73
CA ALA A 14 2.27 13.37 -1.95
C ALA A 14 2.21 11.88 -2.31
N CYS A 15 3.29 11.13 -2.04
CA CYS A 15 3.37 9.69 -2.30
C CYS A 15 2.42 8.90 -1.38
N LYS A 16 2.14 9.41 -0.16
CA LYS A 16 1.08 8.91 0.74
C LYS A 16 -0.23 8.74 0.01
N ALA A 17 -0.75 9.87 -0.46
CA ALA A 17 -2.10 9.97 -0.93
C ALA A 17 -2.26 9.09 -2.17
N LEU A 18 -1.27 9.13 -3.07
CA LEU A 18 -1.20 8.24 -4.23
C LEU A 18 -1.25 6.77 -3.82
N ILE A 19 -0.39 6.33 -2.90
CA ILE A 19 -0.34 4.92 -2.50
C ILE A 19 -1.65 4.48 -1.84
N GLU A 20 -2.26 5.31 -0.98
CA GLU A 20 -3.55 5.00 -0.35
C GLU A 20 -4.69 4.91 -1.37
N ASP A 21 -4.71 5.81 -2.35
CA ASP A 21 -5.70 5.88 -3.42
C ASP A 21 -5.63 4.61 -4.29
N VAL A 22 -4.44 4.28 -4.78
CA VAL A 22 -4.21 3.14 -5.67
C VAL A 22 -4.43 1.81 -4.93
N CYS A 23 -3.99 1.73 -3.67
CA CYS A 23 -4.27 0.59 -2.80
C CYS A 23 -5.78 0.40 -2.56
N GLY A 24 -6.56 1.49 -2.52
CA GLY A 24 -8.03 1.44 -2.44
C GLY A 24 -8.72 1.02 -3.75
N ASP A 25 -8.06 1.20 -4.89
CA ASP A 25 -8.56 0.78 -6.21
C ASP A 25 -8.48 -0.76 -6.39
N ILE A 26 -7.60 -1.42 -5.64
CA ILE A 26 -7.43 -2.88 -5.69
C ILE A 26 -8.72 -3.59 -5.26
N PRO A 27 -9.28 -4.47 -6.12
CA PRO A 27 -10.48 -5.22 -5.79
C PRO A 27 -10.26 -6.12 -4.57
N GLY A 28 -11.09 -5.93 -3.56
CA GLY A 28 -10.99 -6.63 -2.28
C GLY A 28 -10.32 -5.80 -1.18
N VAL A 29 -9.69 -4.67 -1.48
CA VAL A 29 -9.26 -3.71 -0.46
C VAL A 29 -10.47 -2.87 -0.03
N LYS A 30 -10.71 -2.79 1.28
CA LYS A 30 -11.75 -1.94 1.89
C LYS A 30 -11.17 -0.60 2.30
N ARG A 31 -9.93 -0.60 2.80
CA ARG A 31 -9.28 0.59 3.33
C ARG A 31 -7.78 0.42 3.33
N CYS A 32 -7.05 1.47 3.00
CA CYS A 32 -5.61 1.49 3.04
C CYS A 32 -5.16 2.70 3.85
N THR A 33 -4.21 2.52 4.75
CA THR A 33 -3.65 3.60 5.56
C THR A 33 -2.16 3.42 5.61
N VAL A 34 -1.40 4.43 5.22
CA VAL A 34 0.07 4.33 5.24
C VAL A 34 0.71 5.47 6.02
N ASP A 35 1.76 5.12 6.74
CA ASP A 35 2.41 5.90 7.77
C ASP A 35 3.88 6.14 7.36
N PHE A 36 4.16 7.30 6.75
CA PHE A 36 5.50 7.67 6.23
C PHE A 36 6.52 7.86 7.33
N GLY A 37 6.08 8.19 8.55
CA GLY A 37 6.97 8.39 9.68
C GLY A 37 7.66 7.09 10.08
N THR A 38 6.95 5.97 9.98
CA THR A 38 7.45 4.64 10.35
C THR A 38 7.68 3.70 9.16
N GLY A 39 7.20 4.07 7.97
CA GLY A 39 7.16 3.22 6.79
C GLY A 39 6.12 2.10 6.87
N ASN A 40 5.16 2.20 7.80
CA ASN A 40 4.18 1.16 8.06
C ASN A 40 2.89 1.41 7.26
N MET A 41 2.44 0.42 6.52
CA MET A 41 1.21 0.42 5.74
C MET A 41 0.26 -0.60 6.34
N VAL A 42 -0.99 -0.23 6.57
CA VAL A 42 -2.05 -1.13 7.02
C VAL A 42 -3.15 -1.15 5.97
N VAL A 43 -3.41 -2.33 5.43
CA VAL A 43 -4.42 -2.58 4.41
C VAL A 43 -5.53 -3.43 5.02
N GLU A 44 -6.72 -2.88 5.11
CA GLU A 44 -7.96 -3.60 5.41
C GLU A 44 -8.53 -4.16 4.11
N TYR A 45 -8.75 -5.46 4.06
CA TYR A 45 -9.25 -6.17 2.88
C TYR A 45 -10.28 -7.24 3.25
N GLU A 46 -11.07 -7.61 2.28
CA GLU A 46 -12.12 -8.63 2.36
C GLU A 46 -11.91 -9.65 1.24
N GLY A 47 -11.98 -10.94 1.59
CA GLY A 47 -11.68 -12.01 0.65
C GLY A 47 -10.18 -12.18 0.37
N LYS A 48 -9.82 -12.25 -0.91
CA LYS A 48 -8.44 -12.45 -1.40
C LYS A 48 -8.08 -11.35 -2.40
N PRO A 49 -7.61 -10.18 -1.93
CA PRO A 49 -7.06 -9.16 -2.81
C PRO A 49 -5.77 -9.67 -3.47
N ASP A 50 -5.50 -9.15 -4.65
CA ASP A 50 -4.35 -9.55 -5.44
C ASP A 50 -3.10 -8.77 -5.01
N TRP A 51 -2.37 -9.32 -4.03
CA TRP A 51 -1.17 -8.67 -3.48
C TRP A 51 -0.09 -8.42 -4.53
N ASN A 52 -0.05 -9.24 -5.59
CA ASN A 52 0.90 -9.07 -6.66
C ASN A 52 0.54 -7.86 -7.53
N ALA A 53 -0.75 -7.65 -7.81
CA ALA A 53 -1.23 -6.45 -8.50
C ALA A 53 -0.97 -5.20 -7.65
N LEU A 54 -1.27 -5.26 -6.34
CA LEU A 54 -1.01 -4.16 -5.41
C LEU A 54 0.47 -3.75 -5.39
N LYS A 55 1.39 -4.73 -5.28
CA LYS A 55 2.84 -4.44 -5.35
C LYS A 55 3.20 -3.78 -6.67
N LYS A 56 2.71 -4.33 -7.78
CA LYS A 56 3.03 -3.85 -9.12
C LYS A 56 2.49 -2.44 -9.38
N GLU A 57 1.30 -2.12 -8.89
CA GLU A 57 0.75 -0.77 -8.95
C GLU A 57 1.57 0.21 -8.13
N ILE A 58 1.93 -0.15 -6.90
CA ILE A 58 2.77 0.69 -6.05
C ILE A 58 4.17 0.89 -6.66
N GLU A 59 4.76 -0.15 -7.25
CA GLU A 59 6.02 -0.06 -8.02
C GLU A 59 5.87 0.75 -9.32
N SER A 60 4.67 0.81 -9.89
CA SER A 60 4.39 1.64 -11.07
C SER A 60 4.28 3.13 -10.71
N LEU A 61 3.91 3.47 -9.47
CA LEU A 61 3.90 4.85 -8.97
C LEU A 61 5.32 5.41 -8.77
N GLY A 62 6.33 4.54 -8.63
CA GLY A 62 7.72 4.94 -8.48
C GLY A 62 8.60 3.83 -7.87
N LYS A 63 9.81 4.20 -7.41
CA LYS A 63 10.76 3.25 -6.80
C LYS A 63 10.39 2.89 -5.34
N TYR A 64 9.15 2.45 -5.11
CA TYR A 64 8.70 2.00 -3.79
C TYR A 64 8.78 0.47 -3.70
N THR A 65 9.25 -0.04 -2.56
CA THR A 65 9.30 -1.49 -2.32
C THR A 65 8.36 -1.83 -1.17
N VAL A 66 7.42 -2.75 -1.41
CA VAL A 66 6.43 -3.19 -0.42
C VAL A 66 6.79 -4.59 0.07
N GLU A 67 7.23 -4.66 1.32
CA GLU A 67 7.54 -5.88 2.04
C GLU A 67 6.43 -6.20 3.04
N GLU A 68 6.25 -7.46 3.41
CA GLU A 68 5.32 -7.82 4.50
C GLU A 68 5.98 -7.48 5.84
N ALA A 69 5.26 -6.75 6.70
CA ALA A 69 5.76 -6.25 7.99
C ALA A 69 5.58 -7.28 9.12
#